data_AF-A0A924H9A4-F1
#
_entry.id   AF-A0A924H9A4-F1
#
_cell.length_a   1.000
_cell.length_b   1.000
_cell.length_c   1.000
_cell.angle_alpha   90.00
_cell.angle_beta   90.00
_cell.angle_gamma   90.00
#
_symmetry.space_group_name_H-M   'P 1'
#
loop_
_entity.id
_entity.type
_entity.pdbx_description
1 polymer ?
#
loop_
_entity_poly.entity_id
_entity_poly.type
_entity_poly.pdbx_seq_one_letter_code
_entity_poly.pdbx_strand_id
1 'polypeptide(L)'
;MASTDLKLNVTVNGRLYKLPTQPTVVVCVDGCEPDYLGQAVASGQMPWLKRTLALGSGLTADCVVPSFTNPNNLSIVTGVPPSVHGICGNYLFDTATGTEVMMNDPKWLRAPTLLAALADAGKSVAVITAKDKLRALLGHQMKGICFSAEKADQVNLKDNGIEDVLALVGKPLPSVYSADLSEFVFAGGVKIMQKYKPDVMYLSTTDYVQHKHAPGTDGANVFYRMMDDYLDQLEALGCVIVLTA
;
A
#
# COMPACT_ATOMS: atom_id res chain seq x y z
N MET A 1 -20.10 31.36 -9.80
CA MET A 1 -18.86 31.09 -9.06
C MET A 1 -18.89 29.68 -8.43
N ALA A 2 -19.25 28.64 -9.19
CA ALA A 2 -19.38 27.27 -8.69
C ALA A 2 -18.63 26.23 -9.55
N SER A 3 -17.77 26.66 -10.49
CA SER A 3 -17.12 25.75 -11.47
C SER A 3 -15.60 25.62 -11.31
N THR A 4 -14.98 26.32 -10.36
CA THR A 4 -13.54 26.21 -10.07
C THR A 4 -13.23 25.30 -8.87
N ASP A 5 -14.14 25.16 -7.90
CA ASP A 5 -13.93 24.30 -6.72
C ASP A 5 -14.04 22.80 -7.02
N LEU A 6 -14.75 22.42 -8.08
CA LEU A 6 -14.84 21.03 -8.56
C LEU A 6 -13.52 20.50 -9.17
N LYS A 7 -12.50 21.35 -9.36
CA LYS A 7 -11.20 20.94 -9.94
C LYS A 7 -10.13 20.60 -8.89
N LEU A 8 -10.38 20.82 -7.60
CA LEU A 8 -9.37 20.67 -6.55
C LEU A 8 -9.67 19.55 -5.56
N ASN A 9 -10.85 18.93 -5.63
CA ASN A 9 -11.28 17.91 -4.69
C ASN A 9 -11.96 16.75 -5.40
N VAL A 10 -11.96 15.58 -4.76
CA VAL A 10 -12.78 14.41 -5.12
C VAL A 10 -13.61 13.99 -3.93
N THR A 11 -14.86 13.58 -4.17
CA THR A 11 -15.71 13.00 -3.13
C THR A 11 -15.82 11.50 -3.36
N VAL A 12 -15.41 10.72 -2.37
CA VAL A 12 -15.42 9.26 -2.44
C VAL A 12 -16.00 8.72 -1.14
N ASN A 13 -16.98 7.82 -1.24
CA ASN A 13 -17.60 7.13 -0.11
C ASN A 13 -18.05 8.09 1.02
N GLY A 14 -18.64 9.23 0.64
CA GLY A 14 -19.15 10.24 1.59
C GLY A 14 -18.08 11.14 2.22
N ARG A 15 -16.81 11.05 1.77
CA ARG A 15 -15.68 11.85 2.27
C ARG A 15 -15.13 12.75 1.16
N LEU A 16 -14.81 13.99 1.52
CA LEU A 16 -14.15 14.94 0.61
C LEU A 16 -12.64 14.85 0.77
N TYR A 17 -11.93 14.67 -0.33
CA TYR A 17 -10.47 14.62 -0.38
C TYR A 17 -9.96 15.74 -1.26
N LYS A 18 -9.02 16.53 -0.75
CA LYS A 18 -8.28 17.49 -1.57
C LYS A 18 -7.30 16.74 -2.47
N LEU A 19 -7.26 17.11 -3.74
CA LEU A 19 -6.30 16.54 -4.68
C LEU A 19 -4.87 16.89 -4.24
N PRO A 20 -3.93 15.93 -4.30
CA PRO A 20 -2.54 16.17 -3.89
C PRO A 20 -1.89 17.21 -4.82
N THR A 21 -1.13 18.12 -4.21
CA THR A 21 -0.31 19.13 -4.91
C THR A 21 1.16 18.75 -4.96
N GLN A 22 1.54 17.65 -4.33
CA GLN A 22 2.88 17.09 -4.28
C GLN A 22 2.78 15.55 -4.24
N PRO A 23 3.79 14.80 -4.75
CA PRO A 23 3.75 13.35 -4.76
C PRO A 23 3.48 12.80 -3.35
N THR A 24 2.46 11.97 -3.22
CA THR A 24 2.03 11.42 -1.93
C THR A 24 2.15 9.90 -1.95
N VAL A 25 2.92 9.34 -1.02
CA VAL A 25 3.10 7.91 -0.85
C VAL A 25 2.43 7.47 0.43
N VAL A 26 1.48 6.54 0.32
CA VAL A 26 0.84 5.88 1.45
C VAL A 26 1.38 4.46 1.53
N VAL A 27 1.89 4.08 2.70
CA VAL A 27 2.54 2.80 2.94
C VAL A 27 1.79 2.05 4.02
N CYS A 28 1.30 0.85 3.68
CA CYS A 28 0.75 -0.13 4.60
C CYS A 28 1.82 -1.18 4.91
N VAL A 29 2.39 -1.12 6.12
CA VAL A 29 3.34 -2.09 6.63
C VAL A 29 2.57 -3.19 7.35
N ASP A 30 2.23 -4.23 6.61
CA ASP A 30 1.41 -5.35 7.10
C ASP A 30 2.01 -5.98 8.37
N GLY A 31 1.18 -6.17 9.40
CA GLY A 31 1.57 -6.72 10.70
C GLY A 31 2.47 -5.81 11.55
N CYS A 32 2.59 -4.52 11.24
CA CYS A 32 3.47 -3.58 11.95
C CYS A 32 2.89 -3.12 13.30
N GLU A 33 2.95 -4.01 14.28
CA GLU A 33 2.79 -3.66 15.71
C GLU A 33 3.71 -2.46 16.06
N PRO A 34 3.22 -1.39 16.72
CA PRO A 34 4.00 -0.19 17.03
C PRO A 34 5.37 -0.44 17.68
N ASP A 35 5.51 -1.49 18.49
CA ASP A 35 6.77 -1.85 19.13
C ASP A 35 7.89 -2.19 18.14
N TYR A 36 7.58 -2.66 16.92
CA TYR A 36 8.62 -2.84 15.90
C TYR A 36 9.33 -1.51 15.58
N LEU A 37 8.55 -0.46 15.35
CA LEU A 37 9.08 0.88 15.07
C LEU A 37 9.78 1.45 16.30
N GLY A 38 9.17 1.31 17.48
CA GLY A 38 9.73 1.79 18.74
C GLY A 38 11.11 1.18 19.03
N GLN A 39 11.23 -0.14 18.95
CA GLN A 39 12.49 -0.86 19.20
C GLN A 39 13.54 -0.53 18.14
N ALA A 40 13.17 -0.50 16.86
CA ALA A 40 14.08 -0.19 15.76
C ALA A 40 14.62 1.24 15.84
N VAL A 41 13.77 2.23 16.19
CA VAL A 41 14.20 3.61 16.44
C VAL A 41 15.12 3.70 17.67
N ALA A 42 14.74 3.07 18.78
CA ALA A 42 15.51 3.09 20.02
C ALA A 42 16.91 2.47 19.86
N SER A 43 17.03 1.42 19.04
CA SER A 43 18.29 0.73 18.73
C SER A 43 19.05 1.31 17.53
N GLY A 44 18.64 2.48 17.03
CA GLY A 44 19.34 3.21 15.96
C GLY A 44 19.24 2.57 14.58
N GLN A 45 18.26 1.71 14.37
CA GLN A 45 18.04 0.97 13.12
C GLN A 45 17.21 1.76 12.11
N MET A 46 16.47 2.78 12.57
CA MET A 46 15.62 3.63 11.73
C MET A 46 15.95 5.11 11.90
N PRO A 47 17.13 5.58 11.43
CA PRO A 47 17.52 6.99 11.52
C PRO A 47 16.57 7.95 10.82
N TRP A 48 15.98 7.57 9.68
CA TRP A 48 14.98 8.39 8.99
C TRP A 48 13.73 8.55 9.86
N LEU A 49 13.14 7.45 10.32
CA LEU A 49 11.93 7.52 11.16
C LEU A 49 12.19 8.29 12.45
N LYS A 50 13.36 8.13 13.07
CA LYS A 50 13.76 8.91 14.25
C LYS A 50 13.71 10.42 13.99
N ARG A 51 14.22 10.87 12.85
CA ARG A 51 14.18 12.29 12.43
C ARG A 51 12.75 12.71 12.08
N THR A 52 12.03 11.89 11.33
CA THR A 52 10.65 12.16 10.87
C THR A 52 9.69 12.27 12.05
N LEU A 53 9.84 11.47 13.11
CA LEU A 53 9.03 11.61 14.33
C LEU A 53 9.28 12.93 15.07
N ALA A 54 10.48 13.51 14.97
CA ALA A 54 10.81 14.79 15.58
C ALA A 54 10.31 16.01 14.77
N LEU A 55 10.13 15.86 13.46
CA LEU A 55 9.76 16.95 12.54
C LEU A 55 8.34 16.83 11.97
N GLY A 56 7.77 15.63 12.01
CA GLY A 56 6.48 15.28 11.43
C GLY A 56 5.42 15.01 12.50
N SER A 57 4.62 13.97 12.31
CA SER A 57 3.53 13.60 13.22
C SER A 57 3.48 12.09 13.42
N GLY A 58 3.41 11.66 14.68
CA GLY A 58 3.19 10.27 15.07
C GLY A 58 1.88 10.16 15.84
N LEU A 59 1.01 9.25 15.43
CA LEU A 59 -0.31 9.01 16.03
C LEU A 59 -0.55 7.51 16.11
N THR A 60 -1.38 7.09 17.07
CA THR A 60 -1.94 5.74 17.12
C THR A 60 -3.30 5.76 16.43
N ALA A 61 -3.57 4.76 15.58
CA ALA A 61 -4.84 4.58 14.90
C ALA A 61 -5.37 3.17 15.18
N ASP A 62 -6.70 3.04 15.24
CA ASP A 62 -7.35 1.74 15.34
C ASP A 62 -7.54 1.14 13.95
N CYS A 63 -7.10 -0.11 13.79
CA CYS A 63 -7.43 -0.89 12.60
C CYS A 63 -8.87 -1.39 12.66
N VAL A 64 -9.38 -1.87 11.53
CA VAL A 64 -10.64 -2.57 11.44
C VAL A 64 -10.53 -3.94 12.10
N VAL A 65 -11.59 -4.34 12.81
CA VAL A 65 -11.80 -5.71 13.28
C VAL A 65 -12.77 -6.44 12.32
N PRO A 66 -12.44 -7.64 11.82
CA PRO A 66 -11.24 -8.43 12.14
C PRO A 66 -9.96 -7.81 11.57
N SER A 67 -8.88 -7.84 12.37
CA SER A 67 -7.57 -7.25 12.08
C SER A 67 -6.79 -8.09 11.06
N PHE A 68 -7.39 -8.28 9.89
CA PHE A 68 -6.84 -9.03 8.77
C PHE A 68 -6.39 -8.07 7.66
N THR A 69 -5.43 -8.54 6.85
CA THR A 69 -4.80 -7.79 5.76
C THR A 69 -5.81 -7.26 4.74
N ASN A 70 -6.70 -8.11 4.20
CA ASN A 70 -7.63 -7.71 3.14
C ASN A 70 -8.65 -6.65 3.60
N PRO A 71 -9.40 -6.84 4.71
CA PRO A 71 -10.33 -5.82 5.20
C PRO A 71 -9.67 -4.47 5.46
N ASN A 72 -8.49 -4.47 6.10
CA ASN A 72 -7.78 -3.23 6.46
C ASN A 72 -7.22 -2.51 5.23
N ASN A 73 -6.55 -3.21 4.32
CA ASN A 73 -6.07 -2.60 3.08
C ASN A 73 -7.22 -2.00 2.25
N LEU A 74 -8.34 -2.70 2.14
CA LEU A 74 -9.50 -2.16 1.43
C LEU A 74 -10.14 -0.99 2.17
N SER A 75 -10.13 -1.00 3.50
CA SER A 75 -10.58 0.15 4.29
C SER A 75 -9.70 1.38 4.09
N ILE A 76 -8.38 1.19 4.00
CA ILE A 76 -7.43 2.28 3.72
C ILE A 76 -7.72 2.92 2.35
N VAL A 77 -7.82 2.10 1.29
CA VAL A 77 -7.96 2.65 -0.08
C VAL A 77 -9.38 3.08 -0.41
N THR A 78 -10.39 2.70 0.38
CA THR A 78 -11.78 3.17 0.21
C THR A 78 -12.16 4.27 1.20
N GLY A 79 -11.45 4.41 2.32
CA GLY A 79 -11.73 5.38 3.37
C GLY A 79 -12.97 5.06 4.22
N VAL A 80 -13.49 3.84 4.15
CA VAL A 80 -14.71 3.37 4.83
C VAL A 80 -14.53 1.95 5.37
N PRO A 81 -15.36 1.48 6.34
CA PRO A 81 -15.23 0.14 6.91
C PRO A 81 -15.80 -0.98 6.00
N PRO A 82 -15.59 -2.28 6.35
CA PRO A 82 -16.09 -3.42 5.58
C PRO A 82 -17.61 -3.50 5.42
N SER A 83 -18.37 -2.88 6.34
CA SER A 83 -19.81 -2.76 6.18
C SER A 83 -20.22 -1.97 4.92
N VAL A 84 -19.31 -1.14 4.38
CA VAL A 84 -19.51 -0.36 3.16
C VAL A 84 -18.83 -1.04 1.97
N HIS A 85 -17.51 -1.29 2.03
CA HIS A 85 -16.78 -1.84 0.87
C HIS A 85 -16.97 -3.35 0.68
N GLY A 86 -17.51 -4.06 1.67
CA GLY A 86 -17.93 -5.46 1.56
C GLY A 86 -16.87 -6.52 1.83
N ILE A 87 -15.59 -6.16 1.88
CA ILE A 87 -14.47 -7.12 2.10
C ILE A 87 -14.18 -7.25 3.59
N CYS A 88 -14.75 -8.25 4.25
CA CYS A 88 -14.62 -8.47 5.70
C CYS A 88 -13.75 -9.68 6.09
N GLY A 89 -13.14 -10.36 5.12
CA GLY A 89 -12.26 -11.51 5.35
C GLY A 89 -11.67 -12.04 4.04
N ASN A 90 -11.15 -13.28 4.08
CA ASN A 90 -10.56 -13.94 2.92
C ASN A 90 -11.57 -14.79 2.13
N TYR A 91 -12.60 -15.29 2.80
CA TYR A 91 -13.68 -16.09 2.23
C TYR A 91 -14.97 -15.85 3.03
N LEU A 92 -16.10 -16.22 2.43
CA LEU A 92 -17.41 -16.26 3.08
C LEU A 92 -18.05 -17.63 2.85
N PHE A 93 -19.01 -17.98 3.69
CA PHE A 93 -19.88 -19.14 3.46
C PHE A 93 -21.15 -18.68 2.74
N ASP A 94 -21.35 -19.14 1.50
CA ASP A 94 -22.57 -18.88 0.74
C ASP A 94 -23.65 -19.88 1.17
N THR A 95 -24.69 -19.38 1.84
CA THR A 95 -25.79 -20.20 2.37
C THR A 95 -26.75 -20.68 1.30
N ALA A 96 -26.77 -20.06 0.10
CA ALA A 96 -27.62 -20.50 -1.00
C ALA A 96 -27.05 -21.74 -1.70
N THR A 97 -25.72 -21.82 -1.82
CA THR A 97 -25.02 -22.95 -2.45
C THR A 97 -24.45 -23.94 -1.44
N GLY A 98 -24.30 -23.54 -0.18
CA GLY A 98 -23.66 -24.34 0.88
C GLY A 98 -22.15 -24.46 0.74
N THR A 99 -21.48 -23.46 0.14
CA THR A 99 -20.05 -23.54 -0.21
C THR A 99 -19.26 -22.35 0.30
N GLU A 100 -17.98 -22.56 0.60
CA GLU A 100 -17.03 -21.48 0.86
C GLU A 100 -16.61 -20.79 -0.44
N VAL A 101 -16.65 -19.46 -0.46
CA VAL A 101 -16.32 -18.65 -1.62
C VAL A 101 -15.28 -17.60 -1.25
N MET A 102 -14.19 -17.55 -2.03
CA MET A 102 -13.11 -16.59 -1.81
C MET A 102 -13.56 -15.16 -2.10
N MET A 103 -13.17 -14.22 -1.22
CA MET A 103 -13.45 -12.78 -1.33
C MET A 103 -12.28 -12.01 -1.98
N ASN A 104 -11.51 -12.67 -2.84
CA ASN A 104 -10.33 -12.09 -3.51
C ASN A 104 -10.60 -11.61 -4.94
N ASP A 105 -11.84 -11.73 -5.41
CA ASP A 105 -12.31 -11.21 -6.70
C ASP A 105 -12.92 -9.81 -6.52
N PRO A 106 -12.52 -8.80 -7.31
CA PRO A 106 -13.07 -7.45 -7.23
C PRO A 106 -14.59 -7.36 -7.35
N LYS A 107 -15.28 -8.39 -7.90
CA LYS A 107 -16.76 -8.44 -7.90
C LYS A 107 -17.39 -8.34 -6.51
N TRP A 108 -16.64 -8.68 -5.45
CA TRP A 108 -17.10 -8.60 -4.07
C TRP A 108 -16.96 -7.20 -3.48
N LEU A 109 -16.23 -6.30 -4.14
CA LEU A 109 -16.04 -4.93 -3.71
C LEU A 109 -17.32 -4.12 -4.00
N ARG A 110 -17.87 -3.50 -2.96
CA ARG A 110 -19.16 -2.77 -3.00
C ARG A 110 -19.02 -1.25 -2.98
N ALA A 111 -17.78 -0.75 -2.92
CA ALA A 111 -17.49 0.68 -2.88
C ALA A 111 -16.32 1.01 -3.82
N PRO A 112 -16.33 2.18 -4.49
CA PRO A 112 -15.18 2.64 -5.27
C PRO A 112 -13.97 2.88 -4.38
N THR A 113 -12.77 2.65 -4.93
CA THR A 113 -11.51 3.04 -4.28
C THR A 113 -11.23 4.52 -4.53
N LEU A 114 -10.61 5.18 -3.55
CA LEU A 114 -10.04 6.52 -3.71
C LEU A 114 -8.99 6.53 -4.82
N LEU A 115 -8.26 5.43 -5.01
CA LEU A 115 -7.25 5.27 -6.06
C LEU A 115 -7.85 5.42 -7.46
N ALA A 116 -8.97 4.75 -7.74
CA ALA A 116 -9.68 4.87 -9.01
C ALA A 116 -10.26 6.28 -9.19
N ALA A 117 -10.86 6.85 -8.15
CA ALA A 117 -11.43 8.19 -8.21
C ALA A 117 -10.37 9.29 -8.45
N LEU A 118 -9.18 9.14 -7.87
CA LEU A 118 -8.04 10.04 -8.13
C LEU A 118 -7.57 9.91 -9.58
N ALA A 119 -7.46 8.70 -10.11
CA ALA A 119 -7.11 8.46 -11.51
C ALA A 119 -8.14 9.08 -12.47
N ASP A 120 -9.44 8.91 -12.20
CA ASP A 120 -10.52 9.51 -12.99
C ASP A 120 -10.55 11.05 -12.88
N ALA A 121 -10.06 11.61 -11.78
CA ALA A 121 -9.83 13.05 -11.61
C ALA A 121 -8.54 13.57 -12.28
N GLY A 122 -7.87 12.72 -13.08
CA GLY A 122 -6.69 13.09 -13.86
C GLY A 122 -5.38 13.02 -13.09
N LYS A 123 -5.35 12.43 -11.90
CA LYS A 123 -4.10 12.18 -11.16
C LYS A 123 -3.43 10.92 -11.66
N SER A 124 -2.10 10.94 -11.70
CA SER A 124 -1.30 9.75 -11.96
C SER A 124 -1.19 8.90 -10.68
N VAL A 125 -1.59 7.64 -10.74
CA VAL A 125 -1.65 6.74 -9.58
C VAL A 125 -0.81 5.49 -9.81
N ALA A 126 -0.06 5.09 -8.80
CA ALA A 126 0.69 3.84 -8.77
C ALA A 126 0.32 2.97 -7.56
N VAL A 127 0.20 1.65 -7.74
CA VAL A 127 -0.06 0.68 -6.67
C VAL A 127 0.95 -0.45 -6.81
N ILE A 128 1.67 -0.74 -5.73
CA ILE A 128 2.61 -1.84 -5.66
C ILE A 128 2.31 -2.65 -4.41
N THR A 129 1.96 -3.92 -4.59
CA THR A 129 1.70 -4.83 -3.47
C THR A 129 2.75 -5.94 -3.41
N ALA A 130 2.92 -6.55 -2.24
CA ALA A 130 3.68 -7.79 -2.13
C ALA A 130 2.94 -8.94 -2.85
N LYS A 131 1.65 -9.13 -2.57
CA LYS A 131 0.82 -10.24 -3.06
C LYS A 131 -0.12 -9.84 -4.20
N ASP A 132 -0.23 -10.69 -5.22
CA ASP A 132 -1.00 -10.41 -6.42
C ASP A 132 -2.52 -10.42 -6.21
N LYS A 133 -3.01 -11.25 -5.26
CA LYS A 133 -4.44 -11.28 -4.91
C LYS A 133 -4.93 -9.92 -4.40
N LEU A 134 -4.12 -9.24 -3.60
CA LEU A 134 -4.44 -7.91 -3.07
C LEU A 134 -4.42 -6.86 -4.18
N ARG A 135 -3.43 -6.91 -5.08
CA ARG A 135 -3.30 -6.01 -6.25
C ARG A 135 -4.57 -5.96 -7.09
N ALA A 136 -5.25 -7.09 -7.29
CA ALA A 136 -6.52 -7.14 -8.03
C ALA A 136 -7.64 -6.33 -7.37
N LEU A 137 -7.79 -6.47 -6.06
CA LEU A 137 -8.82 -5.75 -5.29
C LEU A 137 -8.53 -4.25 -5.25
N LEU A 138 -7.28 -3.86 -4.95
CA LEU A 138 -6.88 -2.46 -4.84
C LEU A 138 -6.93 -1.71 -6.18
N GLY A 139 -6.54 -2.39 -7.27
CA GLY A 139 -6.54 -1.84 -8.62
C GLY A 139 -7.90 -1.81 -9.31
N HIS A 140 -8.99 -2.17 -8.64
CA HIS A 140 -10.31 -2.24 -9.27
C HIS A 140 -10.71 -0.89 -9.88
N GLN A 141 -10.94 -0.89 -11.21
CA GLN A 141 -11.28 0.30 -12.02
C GLN A 141 -10.22 1.40 -12.06
N MET A 142 -9.05 1.20 -11.45
CA MET A 142 -7.98 2.19 -11.44
C MET A 142 -7.25 2.22 -12.79
N LYS A 143 -7.04 3.42 -13.34
CA LYS A 143 -6.15 3.66 -14.49
C LYS A 143 -4.80 4.14 -13.98
N GLY A 144 -3.73 3.39 -14.23
CA GLY A 144 -2.41 3.74 -13.74
C GLY A 144 -1.48 2.54 -13.68
N ILE A 145 -0.42 2.66 -12.89
CA ILE A 145 0.55 1.57 -12.68
C ILE A 145 0.04 0.69 -11.54
N CYS A 146 -0.16 -0.61 -11.76
CA CYS A 146 -0.67 -1.51 -10.73
C CYS A 146 -0.06 -2.91 -10.89
N PHE A 147 0.87 -3.29 -10.02
CA PHE A 147 1.50 -4.61 -10.06
C PHE A 147 1.83 -5.15 -8.68
N SER A 148 2.20 -6.42 -8.63
CA SER A 148 2.67 -7.08 -7.41
C SER A 148 4.10 -7.56 -7.56
N ALA A 149 4.84 -7.60 -6.45
CA ALA A 149 6.16 -8.21 -6.41
C ALA A 149 6.09 -9.73 -6.70
N GLU A 150 5.04 -10.40 -6.23
CA GLU A 150 4.79 -11.84 -6.45
C GLU A 150 4.75 -12.24 -7.94
N LYS A 151 4.26 -11.35 -8.81
CA LYS A 151 4.14 -11.60 -10.24
C LYS A 151 4.82 -10.53 -11.09
N ALA A 152 5.93 -9.98 -10.60
CA ALA A 152 6.67 -8.92 -11.28
C ALA A 152 7.23 -9.36 -12.65
N ASP A 153 7.37 -10.66 -12.87
CA ASP A 153 7.76 -11.31 -14.13
C ASP A 153 6.63 -11.39 -15.18
N GLN A 154 5.37 -11.22 -14.77
CA GLN A 154 4.18 -11.34 -15.63
C GLN A 154 3.53 -9.98 -15.94
N VAL A 155 4.17 -8.89 -15.53
CA VAL A 155 3.66 -7.53 -15.67
C VAL A 155 3.67 -7.10 -17.13
N ASN A 156 2.55 -6.54 -17.60
CA ASN A 156 2.40 -6.05 -18.97
C ASN A 156 1.67 -4.71 -19.05
N LEU A 157 1.90 -3.96 -20.13
CA LEU A 157 1.32 -2.62 -20.30
C LEU A 157 -0.21 -2.59 -20.23
N LYS A 158 -0.89 -3.61 -20.77
CA LYS A 158 -2.35 -3.64 -20.86
C LYS A 158 -3.00 -3.78 -19.50
N ASP A 159 -2.52 -4.72 -18.68
CA ASP A 159 -3.17 -5.08 -17.42
C ASP A 159 -2.59 -4.33 -16.22
N ASN A 160 -1.34 -3.85 -16.31
CA ASN A 160 -0.61 -3.26 -15.20
C ASN A 160 -0.16 -1.81 -15.45
N GLY A 161 -0.31 -1.29 -16.67
CA GLY A 161 0.15 0.06 -17.04
C GLY A 161 1.67 0.22 -17.13
N ILE A 162 2.42 -0.88 -17.04
CA ILE A 162 3.89 -0.91 -17.11
C ILE A 162 4.36 -2.30 -17.59
N GLU A 163 5.59 -2.38 -18.09
CA GLU A 163 6.29 -3.62 -18.45
C GLU A 163 7.72 -3.61 -17.93
N ASP A 164 8.43 -4.74 -18.02
CA ASP A 164 9.85 -4.91 -17.65
C ASP A 164 10.20 -4.45 -16.21
N VAL A 165 9.31 -4.69 -15.26
CA VAL A 165 9.48 -4.23 -13.87
C VAL A 165 10.71 -4.84 -13.20
N LEU A 166 11.04 -6.11 -13.44
CA LEU A 166 12.26 -6.72 -12.89
C LEU A 166 13.53 -5.95 -13.30
N ALA A 167 13.62 -5.56 -14.58
CA ALA A 167 14.73 -4.78 -15.10
C ALA A 167 14.73 -3.34 -14.56
N LEU A 168 13.56 -2.71 -14.46
CA LEU A 168 13.41 -1.38 -13.87
C LEU A 168 13.86 -1.34 -12.40
N VAL A 169 13.44 -2.33 -11.61
CA VAL A 169 13.78 -2.44 -10.19
C VAL A 169 15.23 -2.88 -10.01
N GLY A 170 15.77 -3.67 -10.95
CA GLY A 170 17.11 -4.22 -10.85
C GLY A 170 17.22 -5.34 -9.81
N LYS A 171 16.12 -6.06 -9.56
CA LYS A 171 16.04 -7.19 -8.63
C LYS A 171 15.41 -8.41 -9.30
N PRO A 172 15.80 -9.64 -8.92
CA PRO A 172 15.15 -10.85 -9.40
C PRO A 172 13.71 -10.94 -8.86
N LEU A 173 12.91 -11.85 -9.43
CA LEU A 173 11.60 -12.18 -8.89
C LEU A 173 11.77 -12.73 -7.45
N PRO A 174 11.22 -12.06 -6.43
CA PRO A 174 11.38 -12.49 -5.04
C PRO A 174 10.54 -13.73 -4.72
N SER A 175 10.98 -14.50 -3.71
CA SER A 175 10.18 -15.59 -3.18
C SER A 175 8.97 -15.06 -2.41
N VAL A 176 7.83 -15.76 -2.53
CA VAL A 176 6.57 -15.43 -1.85
C VAL A 176 6.72 -15.42 -0.32
N TYR A 177 7.63 -16.22 0.23
CA TYR A 177 7.89 -16.35 1.67
C TYR A 177 9.28 -15.80 2.02
N SER A 178 9.56 -14.55 1.66
CA SER A 178 10.78 -13.85 2.07
C SER A 178 10.54 -12.37 2.35
N ALA A 179 11.48 -11.75 3.07
CA ALA A 179 11.53 -10.32 3.27
C ALA A 179 11.71 -9.56 1.94
N ASP A 180 12.37 -10.20 0.96
CA ASP A 180 12.66 -9.62 -0.36
C ASP A 180 11.37 -9.29 -1.12
N LEU A 181 10.26 -9.98 -0.84
CA LEU A 181 8.96 -9.67 -1.45
C LEU A 181 8.51 -8.25 -1.08
N SER A 182 8.64 -7.88 0.19
CA SER A 182 8.34 -6.55 0.69
C SER A 182 9.44 -5.55 0.32
N GLU A 183 10.72 -5.95 0.30
CA GLU A 183 11.79 -5.09 -0.22
C GLU A 183 11.54 -4.69 -1.68
N PHE A 184 11.09 -5.63 -2.53
CA PHE A 184 10.77 -5.36 -3.91
C PHE A 184 9.67 -4.30 -4.06
N VAL A 185 8.70 -4.27 -3.14
CA VAL A 185 7.66 -3.21 -3.11
C VAL A 185 8.30 -1.84 -2.90
N PHE A 186 9.20 -1.71 -1.93
CA PHE A 186 9.88 -0.43 -1.64
C PHE A 186 10.85 -0.01 -2.75
N ALA A 187 11.68 -0.95 -3.24
CA ALA A 187 12.59 -0.71 -4.35
C ALA A 187 11.81 -0.30 -5.62
N GLY A 188 10.70 -0.99 -5.91
CA GLY A 188 9.75 -0.63 -6.94
C GLY A 188 9.20 0.77 -6.75
N GLY A 189 8.74 1.11 -5.54
CA GLY A 189 8.22 2.43 -5.21
C GLY A 189 9.20 3.56 -5.51
N VAL A 190 10.47 3.41 -5.08
CA VAL A 190 11.52 4.39 -5.39
C VAL A 190 11.76 4.51 -6.89
N LYS A 191 11.87 3.40 -7.63
CA LYS A 191 12.10 3.45 -9.09
C LYS A 191 10.93 4.04 -9.86
N ILE A 192 9.70 3.73 -9.45
CA ILE A 192 8.49 4.32 -10.02
C ILE A 192 8.46 5.82 -9.74
N MET A 193 8.78 6.24 -8.51
CA MET A 193 8.83 7.67 -8.17
C MET A 193 9.91 8.41 -8.99
N GLN A 194 11.11 7.84 -9.13
CA GLN A 194 12.19 8.43 -9.91
C GLN A 194 11.83 8.62 -11.39
N LYS A 195 11.19 7.61 -12.00
CA LYS A 195 10.94 7.59 -13.46
C LYS A 195 9.60 8.21 -13.86
N TYR A 196 8.52 7.88 -13.16
CA TYR A 196 7.16 8.23 -13.56
C TYR A 196 6.52 9.31 -12.68
N LYS A 197 7.04 9.53 -11.47
CA LYS A 197 6.60 10.59 -10.54
C LYS A 197 5.08 10.65 -10.34
N PRO A 198 4.42 9.53 -9.95
CA PRO A 198 2.98 9.53 -9.76
C PRO A 198 2.57 10.54 -8.69
N ASP A 199 1.41 11.18 -8.87
CA ASP A 199 0.80 12.07 -7.88
C ASP A 199 0.49 11.32 -6.58
N VAL A 200 0.01 10.07 -6.69
CA VAL A 200 -0.29 9.19 -5.55
C VAL A 200 0.29 7.81 -5.77
N MET A 201 0.91 7.27 -4.73
CA MET A 201 1.38 5.89 -4.72
C MET A 201 0.95 5.15 -3.45
N TYR A 202 0.45 3.93 -3.61
CA TYR A 202 0.12 3.03 -2.52
C TYR A 202 1.08 1.83 -2.52
N LEU A 203 1.80 1.65 -1.42
CA LEU A 203 2.72 0.54 -1.20
C LEU A 203 2.17 -0.35 -0.08
N SER A 204 1.98 -1.64 -0.36
CA SER A 204 1.52 -2.61 0.65
C SER A 204 2.45 -3.80 0.72
N THR A 205 2.99 -4.06 1.91
CA THR A 205 3.90 -5.19 2.17
C THR A 205 3.13 -6.46 2.55
N THR A 206 3.86 -7.48 3.03
CA THR A 206 3.32 -8.65 3.73
C THR A 206 3.95 -8.74 5.12
N ASP A 207 3.21 -9.32 6.05
CA ASP A 207 3.56 -9.56 7.46
C ASP A 207 4.47 -10.80 7.70
N TYR A 208 5.10 -11.34 6.65
CA TYR A 208 5.93 -12.55 6.74
C TYR A 208 7.03 -12.47 7.82
N VAL A 209 7.70 -11.32 7.93
CA VAL A 209 8.77 -11.12 8.92
C VAL A 209 8.16 -11.05 10.33
N GLN A 210 7.06 -10.33 10.47
CA GLN A 210 6.38 -10.06 11.73
C GLN A 210 5.74 -11.33 12.32
N HIS A 211 5.32 -12.27 11.47
CA HIS A 211 4.91 -13.60 11.89
C HIS A 211 6.05 -14.48 12.44
N LYS A 212 7.32 -14.15 12.14
CA LYS A 212 8.48 -14.98 12.47
C LYS A 212 9.42 -14.37 13.51
N HIS A 213 9.45 -13.04 13.62
CA HIS A 213 10.45 -12.32 14.37
C HIS A 213 9.77 -11.26 15.23
N ALA A 214 9.83 -11.40 16.56
CA ALA A 214 9.29 -10.41 17.48
C ALA A 214 10.02 -9.05 17.38
N PRO A 215 9.40 -7.94 17.83
CA PRO A 215 10.04 -6.63 17.88
C PRO A 215 11.41 -6.64 18.56
N GLY A 216 12.35 -5.90 17.99
CA GLY A 216 13.72 -5.75 18.52
C GLY A 216 14.68 -6.92 18.23
N THR A 217 14.20 -8.03 17.66
CA THR A 217 15.09 -9.11 17.19
C THR A 217 15.87 -8.69 15.93
N ASP A 218 17.02 -9.33 15.68
CA ASP A 218 17.86 -9.00 14.51
C ASP A 218 17.11 -9.12 13.17
N GLY A 219 16.31 -10.18 13.00
CA GLY A 219 15.51 -10.40 11.79
C GLY A 219 14.48 -9.29 11.55
N ALA A 220 13.82 -8.83 12.61
CA ALA A 220 12.92 -7.68 12.54
C ALA A 220 13.70 -6.40 12.25
N ASN A 221 14.75 -6.10 13.01
CA ASN A 221 15.53 -4.87 12.87
C ASN A 221 16.14 -4.71 11.47
N VAL A 222 16.62 -5.80 10.85
CA VAL A 222 17.10 -5.77 9.46
C VAL A 222 16.00 -5.37 8.48
N PHE A 223 14.79 -5.90 8.65
CA PHE A 223 13.64 -5.56 7.81
C PHE A 223 13.23 -4.10 7.94
N TYR A 224 13.12 -3.60 9.17
CA TYR A 224 12.72 -2.21 9.43
C TYR A 224 13.80 -1.21 9.04
N ARG A 225 15.10 -1.54 9.18
CA ARG A 225 16.21 -0.74 8.64
C ARG A 225 16.14 -0.63 7.12
N MET A 226 15.93 -1.76 6.43
CA MET A 226 15.77 -1.77 4.97
C MET A 226 14.62 -0.85 4.54
N MET A 227 13.47 -0.93 5.21
CA MET A 227 12.34 -0.06 4.92
C MET A 227 12.70 1.42 5.14
N ASP A 228 13.36 1.75 6.25
CA ASP A 228 13.79 3.11 6.59
C ASP A 228 14.64 3.75 5.48
N ASP A 229 15.58 3.00 4.90
CA ASP A 229 16.44 3.45 3.81
C ASP A 229 15.65 3.84 2.54
N TYR A 230 14.58 3.11 2.21
CA TYR A 230 13.72 3.45 1.06
C TYR A 230 12.78 4.62 1.37
N LEU A 231 12.31 4.75 2.61
CA LEU A 231 11.50 5.89 3.03
C LEU A 231 12.30 7.20 3.00
N ASP A 232 13.58 7.17 3.41
CA ASP A 232 14.51 8.31 3.27
C ASP A 232 14.69 8.71 1.81
N GLN A 233 14.84 7.74 0.91
CA GLN A 233 14.93 7.99 -0.53
C GLN A 233 13.65 8.61 -1.10
N LEU A 234 12.47 8.14 -0.68
CA LEU A 234 11.19 8.71 -1.12
C LEU A 234 11.01 10.14 -0.59
N GLU A 235 11.36 10.41 0.67
CA GLU A 235 11.32 11.76 1.25
C GLU A 235 12.28 12.69 0.48
N ALA A 236 13.49 12.24 0.16
CA ALA A 236 14.48 12.99 -0.62
C ALA A 236 14.01 13.32 -2.05
N LEU A 237 13.07 12.54 -2.60
CA LEU A 237 12.41 12.82 -3.88
C LEU A 237 11.26 13.84 -3.75
N GLY A 238 11.01 14.38 -2.56
CA GLY A 238 9.98 15.38 -2.28
C GLY A 238 8.61 14.79 -1.98
N CYS A 239 8.53 13.51 -1.60
CA CYS A 239 7.26 12.87 -1.30
C CYS A 239 6.72 13.27 0.07
N VAL A 240 5.40 13.46 0.18
CA VAL A 240 4.70 13.27 1.45
C VAL A 240 4.55 11.80 1.69
N ILE A 241 4.91 11.34 2.89
CA ILE A 241 4.83 9.92 3.26
C ILE A 241 3.85 9.75 4.42
N VAL A 242 2.90 8.84 4.25
CA VAL A 242 2.06 8.33 5.34
C VAL A 242 2.39 6.86 5.54
N LEU A 243 2.79 6.48 6.75
CA LEU A 243 3.11 5.11 7.16
C LEU A 243 2.05 4.61 8.14
N THR A 244 1.44 3.46 7.86
CA THR A 244 0.39 2.84 8.70
C THR A 244 0.39 1.31 8.56
N ALA A 245 -0.52 0.61 9.22
CA ALA A 245 -0.64 -0.85 9.24
C ALA A 245 -2.12 -1.29 9.28
#